data_AF-B7PIW6-F1
#
_entry.id   AF-B7PIW6-F1
#
_cell.length_a   1.000
_cell.length_b   1.000
_cell.length_c   1.000
_cell.angle_alpha   90.00
_cell.angle_beta   90.00
_cell.angle_gamma   90.00
#
_symmetry.space_group_name_H-M   'P 1'
#
loop_
_entity.id
_entity.type
_entity.pdbx_description
1 polymer ?
#
loop_
_entity_poly.entity_id
_entity_poly.type
_entity_poly.pdbx_seq_one_letter_code
_entity_poly.pdbx_strand_id
1 'polypeptide(L)'
;MVSVSSFGFFDVKSRSVRIAPYSGFLPVYDLEVIDAVKYGALGELLAVAAFNVLLDHVPPNTPMSQRVETSLQCFAGTEGVYSRRHDFGILLQVVWEAFEALPPEQRALWLDGMPKYTEEQIFFIMACYLTCWGGTGDDDLLETICNRGVRQTSRFSTAFSCPYGGTMNPQNRCTFF
;
A
#
# COMPACT_ATOMS: atom_id res chain seq x y z
N MET A 1 -10.83 -21.02 14.84
CA MET A 1 -9.99 -19.81 14.97
C MET A 1 -8.67 -20.11 14.31
N VAL A 2 -8.53 -19.76 13.03
CA VAL A 2 -7.26 -19.91 12.33
C VAL A 2 -6.42 -18.69 12.71
N SER A 3 -5.36 -18.93 13.46
CA SER A 3 -4.34 -17.93 13.74
C SER A 3 -3.67 -17.60 12.41
N VAL A 4 -3.95 -16.41 11.87
CA VAL A 4 -3.15 -15.84 10.79
C VAL A 4 -1.76 -15.63 11.39
N SER A 5 -0.86 -16.57 11.11
CA SER A 5 0.55 -16.48 11.42
C SER A 5 1.03 -15.13 10.90
N SER A 6 1.38 -14.28 11.84
CA SER A 6 1.86 -12.93 11.61
C SER A 6 3.01 -13.01 10.61
N PHE A 7 2.86 -12.36 9.45
CA PHE A 7 4.01 -11.80 8.76
C PHE A 7 4.64 -10.81 9.75
N GLY A 8 5.52 -11.32 10.61
CA GLY A 8 6.00 -10.63 11.81
C GLY A 8 7.01 -9.55 11.44
N PHE A 9 6.50 -8.40 10.99
CA PHE A 9 7.31 -7.21 10.66
C PHE A 9 7.17 -6.09 11.71
N PHE A 10 6.25 -6.22 12.66
CA PHE A 10 5.91 -5.13 13.59
C PHE A 10 5.72 -5.63 15.01
N ASP A 11 6.52 -5.10 15.94
CA ASP A 11 6.25 -5.18 17.38
C ASP A 11 5.82 -3.81 17.89
N VAL A 12 4.51 -3.58 17.80
CA VAL A 12 3.85 -2.37 18.28
C VAL A 12 4.10 -2.12 19.77
N LYS A 13 4.29 -3.16 20.58
CA LYS A 13 4.47 -3.03 22.04
C LYS A 13 5.81 -2.42 22.42
N SER A 14 6.86 -2.63 21.62
CA SER A 14 8.20 -2.10 21.91
C SER A 14 8.46 -0.73 21.28
N ARG A 15 7.47 -0.10 20.62
CA ARG A 15 7.66 1.14 19.82
C ARG A 15 8.84 1.03 18.85
N SER A 16 9.08 -0.17 18.33
CA SER A 16 10.17 -0.44 17.41
C SER A 16 9.64 -1.04 16.12
N VAL A 17 10.11 -0.51 15.00
CA VAL A 17 9.88 -1.12 13.68
C VAL A 17 11.01 -2.11 13.45
N ARG A 18 10.69 -3.40 13.30
CA ARG A 18 11.66 -4.46 13.09
C ARG A 18 11.46 -5.04 11.70
N ILE A 19 12.26 -4.58 10.76
CA ILE A 19 12.27 -5.12 9.41
C ILE A 19 13.08 -6.41 9.44
N ALA A 20 12.45 -7.51 9.06
CA ALA A 20 13.15 -8.77 9.02
C ALA A 20 14.22 -8.75 7.92
N PRO A 21 15.39 -9.39 8.10
CA PRO A 21 16.48 -9.33 7.13
C PRO A 21 16.09 -9.78 5.71
N TYR A 22 15.12 -10.72 5.60
CA TYR A 22 14.63 -11.21 4.32
C TYR A 22 13.80 -10.18 3.52
N SER A 23 13.32 -9.11 4.16
CA SER A 23 12.71 -7.95 3.47
C SER A 23 13.75 -7.01 2.86
N GLY A 24 15.04 -7.22 3.13
CA GLY A 24 16.15 -6.45 2.56
C GLY A 24 16.65 -7.00 1.21
N PHE A 25 15.91 -7.92 0.59
CA PHE A 25 16.26 -8.52 -0.69
C PHE A 25 15.14 -8.35 -1.71
N LEU A 26 15.48 -8.55 -2.98
CA LEU A 26 14.53 -8.53 -4.09
C LEU A 26 13.35 -9.49 -3.81
N PRO A 27 12.12 -9.09 -4.17
CA PRO A 27 11.77 -7.86 -4.89
C PRO A 27 11.45 -6.67 -3.98
N VAL A 28 11.66 -6.81 -2.67
CA VAL A 28 11.26 -5.80 -1.67
C VAL A 28 12.25 -4.64 -1.62
N TYR A 29 13.55 -4.94 -1.66
CA TYR A 29 14.59 -3.92 -1.59
C TYR A 29 15.90 -4.38 -2.23
N ASP A 30 16.54 -3.46 -2.93
CA ASP A 30 17.92 -3.54 -3.39
C ASP A 30 18.47 -2.09 -3.43
N LEU A 31 19.77 -1.90 -3.21
CA LEU A 31 20.36 -0.55 -3.27
C LEU A 31 20.37 0.01 -4.70
N GLU A 32 20.48 -0.88 -5.69
CA GLU A 32 20.67 -0.55 -7.11
C GLU A 32 19.35 -0.39 -7.86
N VAL A 33 18.22 -0.84 -7.30
CA VAL A 33 16.91 -0.63 -7.95
C VAL A 33 16.44 0.81 -7.81
N ILE A 34 15.62 1.24 -8.77
CA ILE A 34 15.04 2.58 -8.83
C ILE A 34 14.10 2.85 -7.65
N ASP A 35 13.93 4.11 -7.29
CA ASP A 35 13.13 4.50 -6.12
C ASP A 35 11.66 4.08 -6.24
N ALA A 36 11.09 4.05 -7.45
CA ALA A 36 9.74 3.53 -7.67
C ALA A 36 9.57 2.09 -7.12
N VAL A 37 10.58 1.24 -7.26
CA VAL A 37 10.57 -0.12 -6.73
C VAL A 37 10.69 -0.10 -5.20
N LYS A 38 11.63 0.68 -4.67
CA LYS A 38 11.87 0.79 -3.21
C LYS A 38 10.63 1.28 -2.47
N TYR A 39 10.00 2.33 -2.99
CA TYR A 39 8.80 2.90 -2.39
C TYR A 39 7.60 1.98 -2.61
N GLY A 40 7.40 1.48 -3.84
CA GLY A 40 6.30 0.57 -4.15
C GLY A 40 6.30 -0.68 -3.26
N ALA A 41 7.46 -1.28 -2.99
CA ALA A 41 7.56 -2.50 -2.19
C ALA A 41 7.91 -2.25 -0.71
N LEU A 42 9.16 -1.86 -0.39
CA LEU A 42 9.56 -1.65 1.01
C LEU A 42 8.79 -0.50 1.69
N GLY A 43 8.49 0.56 0.95
CA GLY A 43 7.74 1.71 1.46
C GLY A 43 6.38 1.31 2.04
N GLU A 44 5.68 0.36 1.41
CA GLU A 44 4.42 -0.18 1.91
C GLU A 44 4.59 -0.86 3.28
N LEU A 45 5.59 -1.73 3.42
CA LEU A 45 5.89 -2.38 4.70
C LEU A 45 6.17 -1.32 5.79
N LEU A 46 6.95 -0.29 5.47
CA LEU A 46 7.22 0.80 6.42
C LEU A 46 5.96 1.59 6.77
N ALA A 47 5.08 1.83 5.81
CA ALA A 47 3.82 2.53 6.03
C ALA A 47 2.88 1.73 6.95
N VAL A 48 2.82 0.40 6.83
CA VAL A 48 2.05 -0.45 7.77
C VAL A 48 2.51 -0.20 9.21
N ALA A 49 3.83 -0.13 9.42
CA ALA A 49 4.43 0.13 10.73
C ALA A 49 3.99 1.48 11.28
N ALA A 50 4.25 2.53 10.50
CA ALA A 50 4.00 3.91 10.91
C ALA A 50 2.52 4.14 11.17
N PHE A 51 1.66 3.64 10.28
CA PHE A 51 0.22 3.77 10.38
C PHE A 51 -0.34 3.09 11.63
N ASN A 52 0.10 1.87 11.94
CA ASN A 52 -0.31 1.17 13.17
C ASN A 52 0.06 1.94 14.44
N VAL A 53 1.29 2.47 14.49
CA VAL A 53 1.74 3.29 15.63
C VAL A 53 0.89 4.54 15.76
N LEU A 54 0.58 5.22 14.66
CA LEU A 54 -0.26 6.42 14.67
C LEU A 54 -1.69 6.12 15.14
N LEU A 55 -2.30 5.03 14.64
CA LEU A 55 -3.64 4.62 15.04
C LEU A 55 -3.76 4.36 16.55
N ASP A 56 -2.73 3.79 17.18
CA ASP A 56 -2.73 3.54 18.62
C ASP A 56 -2.62 4.82 19.47
N HIS A 57 -2.19 5.94 18.87
CA HIS A 57 -2.15 7.24 19.54
C HIS A 57 -3.40 8.08 19.31
N VAL A 58 -4.39 7.61 18.53
CA VAL A 58 -5.65 8.31 18.33
C VAL A 58 -6.48 8.24 19.61
N PRO A 59 -6.78 9.38 20.28
CA PRO A 59 -7.49 9.34 21.55
C PRO A 59 -8.94 8.87 21.36
N PRO A 60 -9.45 7.95 22.20
CA PRO A 60 -10.79 7.40 22.06
C PRO A 60 -11.86 8.46 22.30
N ASN A 61 -13.02 8.30 21.67
CA ASN A 61 -14.20 9.18 21.81
C ASN A 61 -13.96 10.65 21.44
N THR A 62 -13.02 10.89 20.52
CA THR A 62 -12.76 12.23 19.99
C THR A 62 -13.29 12.41 18.56
N PRO A 63 -13.47 13.65 18.09
CA PRO A 63 -13.76 13.91 16.68
C PRO A 63 -12.67 13.37 15.73
N MET A 64 -11.43 13.18 16.22
CA MET A 64 -10.36 12.54 15.47
C MET A 64 -10.61 11.03 15.34
N SER A 65 -10.92 10.32 16.43
CA SER A 65 -11.22 8.89 16.38
C SER A 65 -12.43 8.57 15.50
N GLN A 66 -13.45 9.45 15.49
CA GLN A 66 -14.61 9.28 14.62
C GLN A 66 -14.24 9.42 13.14
N ARG A 67 -13.44 10.43 12.78
CA ARG A 67 -12.97 10.64 11.40
C ARG A 67 -12.12 9.47 10.91
N VAL A 68 -11.16 9.03 11.71
CA VAL A 68 -10.32 7.86 11.41
C VAL A 68 -11.20 6.63 11.17
N GLU A 69 -12.17 6.37 12.05
CA GLU A 69 -13.08 5.22 11.91
C GLU A 69 -13.94 5.33 10.64
N THR A 70 -14.48 6.51 10.31
CA THR A 70 -15.25 6.72 9.07
C THR A 70 -14.39 6.46 7.83
N SER A 71 -13.16 6.96 7.79
CA SER A 71 -12.25 6.69 6.68
C SER A 71 -11.94 5.20 6.57
N LEU A 72 -11.57 4.55 7.69
CA LEU A 72 -11.32 3.10 7.72
C LEU A 72 -12.53 2.29 7.22
N GLN A 73 -13.75 2.69 7.57
CA GLN A 73 -14.98 2.04 7.09
C GLN A 73 -15.20 2.20 5.59
N CYS A 74 -14.90 3.39 5.04
CA CYS A 74 -14.98 3.60 3.59
C CYS A 74 -14.07 2.60 2.86
N PHE A 75 -12.80 2.52 3.28
CA PHE A 75 -11.83 1.62 2.67
C PHE A 75 -12.19 0.15 2.89
N ALA A 76 -12.67 -0.24 4.08
CA ALA A 76 -13.07 -1.60 4.44
C ALA A 76 -14.33 -2.12 3.71
N GLY A 77 -15.11 -1.25 3.06
CA GLY A 77 -16.21 -1.63 2.16
C GLY A 77 -17.25 -2.55 2.82
N THR A 78 -17.98 -3.32 2.02
CA THR A 78 -19.04 -4.23 2.52
C THR A 78 -18.52 -5.61 2.95
N GLU A 79 -17.30 -5.97 2.58
CA GLU A 79 -16.72 -7.29 2.82
C GLU A 79 -15.77 -7.22 4.03
N GLY A 80 -16.33 -7.50 5.21
CA GLY A 80 -15.69 -7.36 6.53
C GLY A 80 -14.59 -8.37 6.86
N VAL A 81 -13.75 -8.76 5.89
CA VAL A 81 -12.76 -9.84 6.05
C VAL A 81 -11.35 -9.33 6.36
N TYR A 82 -11.00 -8.09 6.00
CA TYR A 82 -9.66 -7.55 6.26
C TYR A 82 -9.56 -6.72 7.56
N SER A 83 -8.46 -6.94 8.28
CA SER A 83 -8.10 -6.12 9.43
C SER A 83 -7.96 -4.66 9.00
N ARG A 84 -8.79 -3.77 9.56
CA ARG A 84 -8.79 -2.31 9.31
C ARG A 84 -7.40 -1.66 9.39
N ARG A 85 -6.46 -2.31 10.08
CA ARG A 85 -5.10 -1.85 10.32
C ARG A 85 -4.10 -2.11 9.18
N HIS A 86 -4.51 -2.84 8.15
CA HIS A 86 -3.67 -3.23 7.01
C HIS A 86 -4.36 -2.92 5.68
N ASP A 87 -5.16 -1.84 5.62
CA ASP A 87 -5.83 -1.51 4.37
C ASP A 87 -4.82 -0.95 3.36
N PHE A 88 -4.54 -1.76 2.34
CA PHE A 88 -3.60 -1.46 1.27
C PHE A 88 -3.88 -0.11 0.60
N GLY A 89 -5.15 0.29 0.45
CA GLY A 89 -5.50 1.56 -0.20
C GLY A 89 -5.04 2.79 0.59
N ILE A 90 -5.15 2.75 1.93
CA ILE A 90 -4.69 3.85 2.80
C ILE A 90 -3.16 3.93 2.76
N LEU A 91 -2.51 2.78 2.89
CA LEU A 91 -1.06 2.69 2.93
C LEU A 91 -0.45 3.16 1.60
N LEU A 92 -1.07 2.75 0.48
CA LEU A 92 -0.65 3.17 -0.84
C LEU A 92 -0.72 4.70 -1.03
N GLN A 93 -1.74 5.37 -0.47
CA GLN A 93 -1.81 6.84 -0.49
C GLN A 93 -0.64 7.46 0.27
N VAL A 94 -0.33 6.98 1.47
CA VAL A 94 0.82 7.49 2.27
C VAL A 94 2.14 7.33 1.54
N VAL A 95 2.37 6.14 0.98
CA VAL A 95 3.64 5.81 0.32
C VAL A 95 3.77 6.56 -1.00
N TRP A 96 2.68 6.75 -1.73
CA TRP A 96 2.67 7.57 -2.94
C TRP A 96 3.10 9.00 -2.64
N GLU A 97 2.55 9.64 -1.61
CA GLU A 97 2.94 11.01 -1.23
C GLU A 97 4.44 11.09 -0.89
N ALA A 98 4.98 10.06 -0.22
CA ALA A 98 6.40 9.98 0.08
C ALA A 98 7.26 9.80 -1.19
N PHE A 99 6.77 9.05 -2.18
CA PHE A 99 7.43 8.89 -3.47
C PHE A 99 7.36 10.18 -4.30
N GLU A 100 6.19 10.82 -4.42
CA GLU A 100 5.98 12.05 -5.19
C GLU A 100 6.81 13.22 -4.65
N ALA A 101 7.10 13.23 -3.34
CA ALA A 101 7.98 14.21 -2.70
C ALA A 101 9.47 14.09 -3.11
N LEU A 102 9.88 13.01 -3.77
CA LEU A 102 11.24 12.88 -4.28
C LEU A 102 11.51 13.87 -5.43
N PRO A 103 12.75 14.41 -5.51
CA PRO A 103 13.16 15.21 -6.65
C PRO A 103 12.95 14.47 -7.99
N PRO A 104 12.52 15.14 -9.07
CA PRO A 104 12.24 14.49 -10.35
C PRO A 104 13.42 13.66 -10.90
N GLU A 105 14.65 14.11 -10.68
CA GLU A 105 15.87 13.42 -11.10
C GLU A 105 16.09 12.06 -10.41
N GLN A 106 15.54 11.87 -9.20
CA GLN A 106 15.58 10.59 -8.49
C GLN A 106 14.45 9.66 -8.96
N ARG A 107 13.32 10.24 -9.41
CA ARG A 107 12.16 9.49 -9.92
C ARG A 107 12.32 9.02 -11.36
N ALA A 108 12.99 9.78 -12.21
CA ALA A 108 13.04 9.58 -13.67
C ALA A 108 13.93 8.40 -14.16
N LEU A 109 14.17 7.40 -13.33
CA LEU A 109 14.98 6.24 -13.69
C LEU A 109 14.11 5.15 -14.30
N TRP A 110 14.57 4.62 -15.44
CA TRP A 110 13.92 3.50 -16.13
C TRP A 110 14.43 2.18 -15.56
N LEU A 111 13.53 1.21 -15.39
CA LEU A 111 13.93 -0.15 -15.05
C LEU A 111 14.37 -0.88 -16.33
N ASP A 112 15.62 -1.33 -16.36
CA ASP A 112 16.13 -2.15 -17.45
C ASP A 112 15.26 -3.40 -17.65
N GLY A 113 14.86 -3.65 -18.91
CA GLY A 113 13.92 -4.72 -19.26
C GLY A 113 12.43 -4.33 -19.20
N MET A 114 12.09 -3.16 -18.66
CA MET A 114 10.72 -2.62 -18.63
C MET A 114 10.60 -1.18 -19.18
N PRO A 115 11.24 -0.83 -20.31
CA PRO A 115 11.32 0.56 -20.80
C PRO A 115 9.98 1.16 -21.24
N LYS A 116 8.93 0.33 -21.38
CA LYS A 116 7.59 0.77 -21.77
C LYS A 116 6.76 1.33 -20.62
N TYR A 117 7.23 1.17 -19.37
CA TYR A 117 6.51 1.62 -18.18
C TYR A 117 7.19 2.85 -17.58
N THR A 118 6.39 3.84 -17.19
CA THR A 118 6.88 4.99 -16.43
C THR A 118 7.19 4.60 -14.99
N GLU A 119 7.94 5.43 -14.29
CA GLU A 119 8.24 5.30 -12.86
C GLU A 119 6.97 5.19 -12.01
N GLU A 120 5.92 5.94 -12.36
CA GLU A 120 4.62 5.89 -11.66
C GLU A 120 3.96 4.53 -11.86
N GLN A 121 4.00 4.00 -13.09
CA GLN A 121 3.46 2.67 -13.39
C GLN A 121 4.25 1.58 -12.67
N ILE A 122 5.59 1.69 -12.65
CA ILE A 122 6.46 0.74 -11.94
C ILE A 122 6.18 0.77 -10.44
N PHE A 123 6.00 1.95 -9.84
CA PHE A 123 5.61 2.09 -8.44
C PHE A 123 4.38 1.24 -8.10
N PHE A 124 3.30 1.41 -8.86
CA PHE A 124 2.06 0.67 -8.61
C PHE A 124 2.17 -0.82 -8.93
N ILE A 125 2.93 -1.20 -9.96
CA ILE A 125 3.23 -2.60 -10.27
C ILE A 125 3.93 -3.25 -9.08
N MET A 126 4.93 -2.57 -8.51
CA MET A 126 5.69 -3.13 -7.38
C MET A 126 4.89 -3.16 -6.08
N ALA A 127 4.03 -2.17 -5.83
CA ALA A 127 3.11 -2.21 -4.69
C ALA A 127 2.17 -3.42 -4.76
N CYS A 128 1.62 -3.70 -5.93
CA CYS A 128 0.78 -4.87 -6.11
C CYS A 128 1.57 -6.19 -6.22
N TYR A 129 2.86 -6.15 -6.58
CA TYR A 129 3.68 -7.36 -6.68
C TYR A 129 3.73 -8.12 -5.35
N LEU A 130 3.79 -7.39 -4.21
CA LEU A 130 3.83 -8.03 -2.89
C LEU A 130 2.55 -8.81 -2.57
N THR A 131 1.42 -8.44 -3.18
CA THR A 131 0.17 -9.19 -3.04
C THR A 131 0.11 -10.39 -3.97
N CYS A 132 1.04 -10.56 -4.91
CA CYS A 132 1.06 -11.72 -5.82
C CYS A 132 1.61 -13.00 -5.16
N TRP A 133 2.03 -12.96 -3.89
CA TRP A 133 2.53 -14.14 -3.18
C TRP A 133 1.37 -14.99 -2.64
N GLY A 134 0.80 -15.87 -3.47
CA GLY A 134 -0.25 -16.81 -3.10
C GLY A 134 -0.09 -18.14 -3.82
N GLY A 135 0.44 -19.14 -3.13
CA GLY A 135 0.43 -20.54 -3.59
C GLY A 135 -0.67 -21.38 -2.92
N THR A 136 -1.60 -20.73 -2.23
CA THR A 136 -2.55 -21.35 -1.29
C THR A 136 -4.00 -21.12 -1.70
N GLY A 137 -4.33 -21.28 -2.99
CA GLY A 137 -5.71 -21.48 -3.46
C GLY A 137 -6.73 -20.39 -3.11
N ASP A 138 -6.29 -19.17 -2.80
CA ASP A 138 -7.14 -18.01 -2.45
C ASP A 138 -6.65 -16.78 -3.23
N ASP A 139 -6.32 -17.01 -4.51
CA ASP A 139 -5.76 -16.00 -5.42
C ASP A 139 -6.73 -14.82 -5.61
N ASP A 140 -8.04 -15.09 -5.53
CA ASP A 140 -9.11 -14.09 -5.58
C ASP A 140 -9.01 -13.08 -4.43
N LEU A 141 -8.61 -13.51 -3.23
CA LEU A 141 -8.49 -12.64 -2.06
C LEU A 141 -7.32 -11.66 -2.21
N LEU A 142 -6.19 -12.17 -2.68
CA LEU A 142 -4.96 -11.38 -2.88
C LEU A 142 -5.08 -10.40 -4.05
N GLU A 143 -5.68 -10.84 -5.17
CA GLU A 143 -6.04 -9.96 -6.28
C GLU A 143 -6.99 -8.86 -5.80
N THR A 144 -7.96 -9.20 -4.95
CA THR A 144 -8.90 -8.24 -4.37
C THR A 144 -8.19 -7.17 -3.55
N ILE A 145 -7.17 -7.50 -2.75
CA ILE A 145 -6.43 -6.51 -1.94
C ILE A 145 -5.80 -5.42 -2.82
N CYS A 146 -4.96 -5.82 -3.78
CA CYS A 146 -4.28 -4.87 -4.65
C CYS A 146 -5.31 -4.04 -5.42
N ASN A 147 -6.22 -4.70 -6.14
CA ASN A 147 -7.20 -4.03 -6.99
C ASN A 147 -8.05 -3.05 -6.20
N ARG A 148 -8.47 -3.43 -4.99
CA ARG A 148 -9.21 -2.55 -4.09
C ARG A 148 -8.42 -1.30 -3.73
N GLY A 149 -7.15 -1.44 -3.32
CA GLY A 149 -6.36 -0.27 -2.92
C GLY A 149 -6.04 0.66 -4.08
N VAL A 150 -5.63 0.12 -5.24
CA VAL A 150 -5.34 0.96 -6.40
C VAL A 150 -6.60 1.64 -6.97
N ARG A 151 -7.79 1.02 -6.86
CA ARG A 151 -9.09 1.64 -7.25
C ARG A 151 -9.38 2.93 -6.49
N GLN A 152 -8.98 3.01 -5.23
CA GLN A 152 -9.17 4.20 -4.40
C GLN A 152 -8.14 5.29 -4.69
N THR A 153 -7.16 5.03 -5.55
CA THR A 153 -6.05 5.94 -5.81
C THR A 153 -6.21 6.61 -7.18
N SER A 154 -6.48 7.92 -7.20
CA SER A 154 -6.64 8.67 -8.44
C SER A 154 -5.37 8.63 -9.32
N ARG A 155 -4.21 8.71 -8.66
CA ARG A 155 -2.89 8.66 -9.31
C ARG A 155 -2.67 7.36 -10.09
N PHE A 156 -3.14 6.22 -9.58
CA PHE A 156 -3.13 4.97 -10.32
C PHE A 156 -3.93 5.09 -11.62
N SER A 157 -5.17 5.57 -11.53
CA SER A 157 -6.01 5.71 -12.72
C SER A 157 -5.42 6.67 -13.76
N THR A 158 -4.69 7.70 -13.32
CA THR A 158 -3.97 8.62 -14.21
C THR A 158 -2.76 7.94 -14.84
N ALA A 159 -1.90 7.30 -14.05
CA ALA A 159 -0.70 6.62 -14.51
C ALA A 159 -1.00 5.51 -15.55
N PHE A 160 -2.12 4.81 -15.41
CA PHE A 160 -2.57 3.78 -16.34
C PHE A 160 -3.65 4.24 -17.33
N SER A 161 -3.98 5.53 -17.36
CA SER A 161 -5.00 6.10 -18.26
C SER A 161 -6.34 5.34 -18.21
N CYS A 162 -6.78 4.95 -17.00
CA CYS A 162 -8.02 4.21 -16.81
C CYS A 162 -9.24 5.11 -17.10
N PRO A 163 -10.26 4.62 -17.83
CA PRO A 163 -11.43 5.41 -18.18
C PRO A 163 -12.27 5.77 -16.96
N TYR A 164 -12.68 7.04 -16.86
CA TYR A 164 -13.52 7.53 -15.77
C TYR A 164 -14.84 6.75 -15.67
N GLY A 165 -15.21 6.36 -14.44
CA GLY A 165 -16.36 5.50 -14.17
C GLY A 165 -16.12 4.01 -14.42
N GLY A 166 -14.94 3.62 -14.92
CA GLY A 166 -14.56 2.22 -15.06
C GLY A 166 -14.22 1.55 -13.73
N THR A 167 -14.09 0.23 -13.74
CA THR A 167 -13.81 -0.58 -12.55
C THR A 167 -12.59 -0.10 -11.75
N MET A 168 -11.54 0.36 -12.45
CA MET A 168 -10.28 0.85 -11.86
C MET A 168 -10.21 2.38 -11.67
N ASN A 169 -11.26 3.11 -12.06
CA ASN A 169 -11.38 4.56 -11.91
C ASN A 169 -12.83 4.93 -11.55
N PRO A 170 -13.33 4.47 -10.38
CA PRO A 170 -14.70 4.72 -9.97
C PRO A 170 -14.94 6.20 -9.66
N GLN A 171 -16.20 6.64 -9.77
CA GLN A 171 -16.59 8.01 -9.45
C GLN A 171 -16.45 8.33 -7.96
N ASN A 172 -16.78 7.36 -7.11
CA ASN A 172 -16.68 7.48 -5.66
C ASN A 172 -15.41 6.80 -5.18
N ARG A 173 -14.57 7.55 -4.47
CA ARG A 173 -13.33 7.07 -3.86
C ARG A 173 -13.30 7.38 -2.38
N CYS A 174 -12.62 6.54 -1.63
CA CYS A 174 -12.27 6.78 -0.25
C CYS A 174 -10.97 7.60 -0.16
N THR A 175 -10.96 8.59 0.72
CA THR A 175 -9.77 9.35 1.07
C THR A 175 -9.54 9.23 2.56
N PHE A 176 -8.28 9.02 2.96
CA PHE A 176 -7.93 8.98 4.37
C PHE A 176 -7.53 10.35 4.92
N PHE A 177 -6.86 11.16 4.09
CA PHE A 177 -6.40 12.51 4.42
C PHE A 177 -7.33 13.59 3.85
#